data_AF-A0AAN8ZUD1-F1
#
_entry.id   AF-A0AAN8ZUD1-F1
#
_cell.length_a   1.000
_cell.length_b   1.000
_cell.length_c   1.000
_cell.angle_alpha   90.00
_cell.angle_beta   90.00
_cell.angle_gamma   90.00
#
_symmetry.space_group_name_H-M   'P 1'
#
loop_
_entity.id
_entity.type
_entity.pdbx_description
1 polymer ?
#
loop_
_entity_poly.entity_id
_entity_poly.type
_entity_poly.pdbx_seq_one_letter_code
_entity_poly.pdbx_strand_id
1 'polypeptide(L)'
;MALSSYSPQPVLSPSRSSLSFFVSRTLPSSSSLTTLSFPQSHSLDKLSLGGDKWKLRVSFFPFPAFLQKKGKDVNALKEELLDALAPLDRGADASPEDQLRIDQIARNLEAINPTKEPLKSDLLNGKWELIYTTSRSLLQFERPKFLRSRMNYQAINVDTLRAQNIESWPFFNQVTADLTPLSSRKVAVKFDTFKIGGLIPIKAPGRARGELEITFLDEELRVSRGDKGNLFILKMVDPSYRVPV
;
A
#
# COMPACT_ATOMS: atom_id res chain seq x y z
N MET A 1 24.79 39.81 -53.42
CA MET A 1 24.72 41.07 -52.67
C MET A 1 23.90 40.85 -51.40
N ALA A 2 24.38 41.44 -50.30
CA ALA A 2 23.74 41.64 -48.99
C ALA A 2 23.43 40.40 -48.12
N LEU A 3 24.43 40.07 -47.29
CA LEU A 3 24.29 39.52 -45.94
C LEU A 3 23.53 40.49 -45.04
N SER A 4 22.73 39.99 -44.08
CA SER A 4 22.64 40.65 -42.78
C SER A 4 22.32 39.64 -41.67
N SER A 5 23.29 39.55 -40.78
CA SER A 5 23.34 38.84 -39.50
C SER A 5 22.55 39.56 -38.41
N TYR A 6 21.89 38.81 -37.52
CA TYR A 6 21.59 39.33 -36.18
C TYR A 6 21.77 38.23 -35.13
N SER A 7 22.64 38.52 -34.16
CA SER A 7 23.00 37.71 -32.98
C SER A 7 22.25 38.26 -31.74
N PRO A 8 22.11 37.51 -30.64
CA PRO A 8 21.11 37.75 -29.61
C PRO A 8 21.59 38.68 -28.49
N GLN A 9 20.64 39.25 -27.74
CA GLN A 9 20.87 40.02 -26.51
C GLN A 9 20.13 39.35 -25.32
N PRO A 10 20.78 39.17 -24.16
CA PRO A 10 20.18 38.59 -22.95
C PRO A 10 19.70 39.68 -21.98
N VAL A 11 18.59 39.46 -21.25
CA VAL A 11 18.15 40.39 -20.20
C VAL A 11 17.58 39.64 -18.97
N LEU A 12 18.44 39.59 -17.95
CA LEU A 12 18.22 39.87 -16.52
C LEU A 12 17.17 39.09 -15.70
N SER A 13 17.70 38.22 -14.84
CA SER A 13 17.16 37.80 -13.54
C SER A 13 17.22 38.92 -12.49
N PRO A 14 16.29 38.97 -11.51
CA PRO A 14 16.52 39.61 -10.23
C PRO A 14 16.84 38.61 -9.11
N SER A 15 17.91 38.91 -8.39
CA SER A 15 18.38 38.26 -7.17
C SER A 15 17.66 38.75 -5.91
N ARG A 16 17.46 37.81 -4.97
CA ARG A 16 17.58 37.88 -3.50
C ARG A 16 17.11 39.17 -2.77
N SER A 17 16.27 38.94 -1.76
CA SER A 17 16.49 39.55 -0.44
C SER A 17 16.22 38.54 0.67
N SER A 18 17.27 38.32 1.44
CA SER A 18 17.35 37.60 2.71
C SER A 18 16.96 38.53 3.85
N LEU A 19 16.17 38.03 4.81
CA LEU A 19 16.14 38.59 6.16
C LEU A 19 16.40 37.47 7.16
N SER A 20 17.65 37.43 7.59
CA SER A 20 18.15 36.78 8.79
C SER A 20 17.80 37.64 10.01
N PHE A 21 17.19 37.04 11.03
CA PHE A 21 17.32 37.52 12.40
C PHE A 21 18.11 36.49 13.21
N PHE A 22 19.30 36.93 13.61
CA PHE A 22 20.10 36.33 14.67
C PHE A 22 19.58 36.79 16.04
N VAL A 23 19.85 35.97 17.05
CA VAL A 23 20.35 36.26 18.42
C VAL A 23 19.88 35.06 19.28
N SER A 24 20.73 34.03 19.45
CA SER A 24 21.73 33.85 20.53
C SER A 24 21.09 33.67 21.91
N ARG A 25 21.20 32.47 22.49
CA ARG A 25 22.04 32.08 23.67
C ARG A 25 21.06 31.65 24.78
N THR A 26 21.17 30.62 25.62
CA THR A 26 22.28 29.87 26.24
C THR A 26 21.68 28.61 26.92
N LEU A 27 22.43 27.50 26.96
CA LEU A 27 22.35 26.40 27.97
C LEU A 27 22.80 26.91 29.37
N PRO A 28 22.79 26.15 30.50
CA PRO A 28 22.52 24.72 30.73
C PRO A 28 21.63 24.43 31.98
N SER A 29 21.36 23.16 32.30
CA SER A 29 21.61 22.64 33.67
C SER A 29 21.40 21.13 33.77
N SER A 30 22.26 20.53 34.57
CA SER A 30 22.47 19.14 34.93
C SER A 30 21.60 18.66 36.09
N SER A 31 21.28 17.38 36.15
CA SER A 31 21.36 16.49 37.33
C SER A 31 20.80 15.11 36.95
N SER A 32 21.63 14.06 36.92
CA SER A 32 22.07 13.19 38.02
C SER A 32 21.09 12.06 38.37
N LEU A 33 21.50 10.86 37.93
CA LEU A 33 21.36 9.52 38.52
C LEU A 33 20.56 9.37 39.82
N THR A 34 19.65 8.39 39.87
CA THR A 34 19.67 7.40 40.96
C THR A 34 19.04 6.07 40.58
N THR A 35 19.86 5.04 40.72
CA THR A 35 19.57 3.62 40.77
C THR A 35 18.77 3.28 42.03
N LEU A 36 17.71 2.48 41.94
CA LEU A 36 17.23 1.66 43.06
C LEU A 36 16.81 0.28 42.56
N SER A 37 17.24 -0.71 43.33
CA SER A 37 17.22 -2.14 43.04
C SER A 37 16.46 -2.88 44.15
N PHE A 38 15.62 -3.84 43.74
CA PHE A 38 15.22 -5.12 44.38
C PHE A 38 14.53 -5.08 45.78
N PRO A 39 13.56 -6.00 46.07
CA PRO A 39 13.83 -7.44 46.17
C PRO A 39 12.77 -8.41 45.60
N GLN A 40 13.11 -9.68 45.76
CA GLN A 40 12.63 -10.91 45.14
C GLN A 40 11.64 -11.68 46.04
N SER A 41 10.72 -12.41 45.39
CA SER A 41 9.96 -13.63 45.77
C SER A 41 9.08 -13.66 47.02
N HIS A 42 7.86 -14.21 46.90
CA HIS A 42 7.50 -15.56 47.35
C HIS A 42 6.10 -15.99 46.82
N SER A 43 5.83 -17.28 46.97
CA SER A 43 4.95 -18.22 46.25
C SER A 43 3.44 -18.23 46.56
N LEU A 44 2.70 -18.67 45.52
CA LEU A 44 1.50 -19.56 45.45
C LEU A 44 0.35 -19.39 46.45
N ASP A 45 -0.85 -19.21 45.89
CA ASP A 45 -1.97 -20.08 46.26
C ASP A 45 -2.98 -20.31 45.11
N LYS A 46 -3.59 -21.50 45.19
CA LYS A 46 -4.29 -22.24 44.13
C LYS A 46 -5.79 -22.24 44.45
N LEU A 47 -6.64 -21.81 43.52
CA LEU A 47 -8.06 -22.18 43.51
C LEU A 47 -8.52 -22.51 42.08
N SER A 48 -9.23 -23.62 41.97
CA SER A 48 -9.72 -24.28 40.76
C SER A 48 -11.23 -24.29 40.74
N LEU A 49 -11.84 -23.88 39.64
CA LEU A 49 -13.14 -24.28 39.07
C LEU A 49 -13.04 -23.81 37.60
N GLY A 50 -13.22 -24.55 36.52
CA GLY A 50 -14.04 -25.73 36.21
C GLY A 50 -14.58 -25.45 34.79
N GLY A 51 -14.43 -26.37 33.83
CA GLY A 51 -15.05 -26.23 32.49
C GLY A 51 -14.17 -26.58 31.29
N ASP A 52 -14.37 -27.79 30.77
CA ASP A 52 -14.36 -28.22 29.36
C ASP A 52 -13.05 -28.18 28.54
N LYS A 53 -12.45 -29.36 28.44
CA LYS A 53 -11.23 -29.67 27.69
C LYS A 53 -11.57 -30.11 26.26
N TRP A 54 -11.46 -29.18 25.31
CA TRP A 54 -11.29 -29.48 23.90
C TRP A 54 -9.83 -29.89 23.66
N LYS A 55 -9.55 -31.20 23.69
CA LYS A 55 -8.23 -31.72 23.28
C LYS A 55 -8.16 -31.76 21.75
N LEU A 56 -7.73 -30.66 21.14
CA LEU A 56 -7.21 -30.71 19.77
C LEU A 56 -5.88 -31.49 19.80
N ARG A 57 -5.88 -32.68 19.20
CA ARG A 57 -4.64 -33.32 18.77
C ARG A 57 -4.06 -32.48 17.64
N VAL A 58 -3.25 -31.49 17.98
CA VAL A 58 -2.37 -30.85 17.03
C VAL A 58 -1.20 -31.81 16.83
N SER A 59 -1.10 -32.40 15.65
CA SER A 59 0.10 -33.11 15.23
C SER A 59 1.27 -32.12 15.32
N PHE A 60 2.13 -32.30 16.32
CA PHE A 60 3.39 -31.55 16.44
C PHE A 60 4.34 -32.04 15.35
N PHE A 61 4.12 -31.57 14.12
CA PHE A 61 5.20 -31.53 13.14
C PHE A 61 6.16 -30.44 13.60
N PRO A 62 7.45 -30.74 13.85
CA PRO A 62 8.43 -29.69 14.11
C PRO A 62 8.59 -28.91 12.81
N PHE A 63 7.84 -27.82 12.67
CA PHE A 63 8.08 -26.85 11.62
C PHE A 63 9.52 -26.36 11.77
N PRO A 64 10.32 -26.31 10.68
CA PRO A 64 11.68 -25.81 10.74
C PRO A 64 11.69 -24.41 11.38
N ALA A 65 12.52 -24.20 12.40
CA ALA A 65 12.66 -22.90 13.10
C ALA A 65 12.92 -21.72 12.13
N PHE A 66 13.48 -22.00 10.96
CA PHE A 66 13.66 -21.05 9.86
C PHE A 66 12.33 -20.46 9.32
N LEU A 67 11.29 -21.30 9.15
CA LEU A 67 9.98 -20.82 8.70
C LEU A 67 9.27 -19.99 9.77
N GLN A 68 9.46 -20.32 11.04
CA GLN A 68 8.95 -19.52 12.16
C GLN A 68 9.64 -18.16 12.25
N LYS A 69 10.96 -18.11 12.10
CA LYS A 69 11.72 -16.84 12.07
C LYS A 69 11.28 -15.96 10.91
N LYS A 70 11.18 -16.52 9.70
CA LYS A 70 10.74 -15.78 8.51
C LYS A 70 9.30 -15.27 8.66
N GLY A 71 8.38 -16.07 9.20
CA GLY A 71 7.00 -15.64 9.45
C GLY A 71 6.89 -14.52 10.49
N LYS A 72 7.71 -14.58 11.54
CA LYS A 72 7.81 -13.50 12.55
C LYS A 72 8.32 -12.20 11.94
N ASP A 73 9.32 -12.27 11.07
CA ASP A 73 9.90 -11.11 10.39
C ASP A 73 8.90 -10.48 9.39
N VAL A 74 8.14 -11.30 8.64
CA VAL A 74 7.08 -10.81 7.73
C VAL A 74 5.98 -10.10 8.51
N ASN A 75 5.48 -10.69 9.59
CA ASN A 75 4.39 -10.10 10.37
C ASN A 75 4.81 -8.78 11.03
N ALA A 76 6.03 -8.69 11.55
CA ALA A 76 6.57 -7.44 12.08
C ALA A 76 6.63 -6.32 11.03
N LEU A 77 7.06 -6.64 9.80
CA LEU A 77 7.06 -5.67 8.70
C LEU A 77 5.65 -5.28 8.25
N LYS A 78 4.68 -6.20 8.28
CA LYS A 78 3.27 -5.88 8.00
C LYS A 78 2.70 -4.95 9.06
N GLU A 79 2.97 -5.20 10.34
CA GLU A 79 2.55 -4.33 11.45
C GLU A 79 3.16 -2.93 11.31
N GLU A 80 4.48 -2.84 11.11
CA GLU A 80 5.17 -1.56 10.89
C GLU A 80 4.58 -0.80 9.68
N LEU A 81 4.29 -1.51 8.59
CA LEU A 81 3.67 -0.91 7.41
C LEU A 81 2.29 -0.35 7.75
N LEU A 82 1.41 -1.14 8.36
CA LEU A 82 0.04 -0.73 8.66
C LEU A 82 0.00 0.47 9.62
N ASP A 83 0.88 0.49 10.62
CA ASP A 83 1.03 1.63 11.53
C ASP A 83 1.48 2.90 10.80
N ALA A 84 2.44 2.78 9.88
CA ALA A 84 2.89 3.91 9.07
C ALA A 84 1.81 4.42 8.10
N LEU A 85 0.90 3.55 7.64
CA LEU A 85 -0.19 3.92 6.73
C LEU A 85 -1.38 4.58 7.45
N ALA A 86 -1.62 4.23 8.72
CA ALA A 86 -2.80 4.65 9.48
C ALA A 86 -3.09 6.17 9.45
N PRO A 87 -2.11 7.08 9.56
CA PRO A 87 -2.38 8.52 9.59
C PRO A 87 -2.51 9.18 8.19
N LEU A 88 -2.31 8.45 7.09
CA LEU A 88 -1.99 9.08 5.79
C LEU A 88 -3.15 9.25 4.81
N ASP A 89 -4.39 8.95 5.21
CA ASP A 89 -5.59 8.96 4.33
C ASP A 89 -5.31 8.26 2.98
N ARG A 90 -4.86 7.01 3.05
CA ARG A 90 -4.45 6.17 1.91
C ARG A 90 -3.33 6.75 1.03
N GLY A 91 -2.56 7.68 1.57
CA GLY A 91 -1.48 8.37 0.88
C GLY A 91 -1.82 9.79 0.45
N ALA A 92 -3.06 10.26 0.66
CA ALA A 92 -3.44 11.62 0.31
C ALA A 92 -2.74 12.68 1.18
N ASP A 93 -2.42 12.34 2.42
CA ASP A 93 -1.74 13.23 3.37
C ASP A 93 -0.25 12.84 3.58
N ALA A 94 0.32 11.97 2.72
CA ALA A 94 1.70 11.49 2.84
C ALA A 94 2.74 12.53 2.37
N SER A 95 3.69 12.86 3.25
CA SER A 95 4.87 13.65 2.91
C SER A 95 5.86 12.88 2.02
N PRO A 96 6.83 13.54 1.37
CA PRO A 96 7.91 12.85 0.67
C PRO A 96 8.67 11.87 1.56
N GLU A 97 8.89 12.21 2.83
CA GLU A 97 9.55 11.37 3.82
C GLU A 97 8.71 10.12 4.14
N ASP A 98 7.39 10.28 4.29
CA ASP A 98 6.47 9.15 4.48
C ASP A 98 6.50 8.21 3.27
N GLN A 99 6.46 8.77 2.06
CA GLN A 99 6.52 7.97 0.82
C GLN A 99 7.80 7.16 0.72
N LEU A 100 8.95 7.75 1.08
CA LEU A 100 10.24 7.04 1.14
C LEU A 100 10.23 5.93 2.18
N ARG A 101 9.71 6.21 3.39
CA ARG A 101 9.60 5.22 4.46
C ARG A 101 8.73 4.03 4.03
N ILE A 102 7.58 4.29 3.42
CA ILE A 102 6.64 3.26 2.98
C ILE A 102 7.22 2.45 1.83
N ASP A 103 7.88 3.08 0.85
CA ASP A 103 8.55 2.34 -0.22
C ASP A 103 9.66 1.43 0.33
N GLN A 104 10.39 1.88 1.36
CA GLN A 104 11.42 1.05 2.01
C GLN A 104 10.82 -0.17 2.72
N ILE A 105 9.74 0.01 3.49
CA ILE A 105 9.05 -1.12 4.16
C ILE A 105 8.46 -2.07 3.10
N ALA A 106 7.85 -1.54 2.05
CA ALA A 106 7.31 -2.33 0.95
C ALA A 106 8.40 -3.16 0.25
N ARG A 107 9.57 -2.58 -0.05
CA ARG A 107 10.71 -3.33 -0.62
C ARG A 107 11.19 -4.46 0.29
N ASN A 108 11.22 -4.22 1.60
CA ASN A 108 11.59 -5.25 2.57
C ASN A 108 10.59 -6.42 2.55
N LEU A 109 9.28 -6.13 2.48
CA LEU A 109 8.23 -7.16 2.30
C LEU A 109 8.38 -7.90 0.98
N GLU A 110 8.58 -7.19 -0.13
CA GLU A 110 8.76 -7.76 -1.47
C GLU A 110 9.93 -8.77 -1.51
N ALA A 111 11.04 -8.45 -0.84
CA ALA A 111 12.21 -9.34 -0.76
C ALA A 111 11.89 -10.69 -0.09
N ILE A 112 10.95 -10.70 0.86
CA ILE A 112 10.56 -11.90 1.62
C ILE A 112 9.21 -12.49 1.18
N ASN A 113 8.66 -12.03 0.05
CA ASN A 113 7.38 -12.47 -0.49
C ASN A 113 7.23 -14.02 -0.47
N PRO A 114 6.21 -14.56 0.22
CA PRO A 114 5.96 -16.00 0.29
C PRO A 114 5.45 -16.58 -1.04
N THR A 115 4.71 -15.81 -1.83
CA THR A 115 4.06 -16.26 -3.07
C THR A 115 4.87 -15.86 -4.30
N LYS A 116 5.72 -16.76 -4.81
CA LYS A 116 6.65 -16.47 -5.91
C LYS A 116 5.99 -16.33 -7.29
N GLU A 117 4.84 -16.94 -7.48
CA GLU A 117 4.06 -16.86 -8.73
C GLU A 117 2.61 -16.41 -8.43
N PRO A 118 2.38 -15.12 -8.11
CA PRO A 118 1.07 -14.62 -7.71
C PRO A 118 -0.06 -14.91 -8.69
N LEU A 119 0.22 -14.90 -10.00
CA LEU A 119 -0.77 -15.18 -11.04
C LEU A 119 -1.11 -16.67 -11.21
N LYS A 120 -0.51 -17.55 -10.40
CA LYS A 120 -0.88 -18.96 -10.29
C LYS A 120 -1.49 -19.28 -8.93
N SER A 121 -1.61 -18.30 -8.03
CA SER A 121 -2.07 -18.50 -6.67
C SER A 121 -3.53 -18.09 -6.53
N ASP A 122 -4.31 -18.94 -5.87
CA ASP A 122 -5.71 -18.62 -5.55
C ASP A 122 -5.85 -17.46 -4.58
N LEU A 123 -4.79 -17.14 -3.82
CA LEU A 123 -4.77 -16.00 -2.91
C LEU A 123 -5.03 -14.67 -3.62
N LEU A 124 -4.70 -14.55 -4.91
CA LEU A 124 -4.93 -13.32 -5.65
C LEU A 124 -6.41 -13.06 -5.94
N ASN A 125 -7.22 -14.13 -5.99
CA ASN A 125 -8.64 -14.05 -6.29
C ASN A 125 -9.41 -13.35 -5.18
N GLY A 126 -10.37 -12.51 -5.59
CA GLY A 126 -11.29 -11.86 -4.67
C GLY A 126 -11.18 -10.34 -4.71
N LYS A 127 -11.82 -9.70 -3.73
CA LYS A 127 -11.94 -8.26 -3.59
C LYS A 127 -11.00 -7.75 -2.52
N TRP A 128 -10.22 -6.75 -2.90
CA TRP A 128 -9.19 -6.11 -2.11
C TRP A 128 -9.54 -4.64 -1.88
N GLU A 129 -9.29 -4.13 -0.68
CA GLU A 129 -9.39 -2.70 -0.36
C GLU A 129 -8.04 -2.03 -0.57
N LEU A 130 -8.03 -0.91 -1.29
CA LEU A 130 -6.85 -0.05 -1.43
C LEU A 130 -6.64 0.78 -0.17
N ILE A 131 -5.63 0.40 0.61
CA ILE A 131 -5.28 1.07 1.86
C ILE A 131 -4.15 2.09 1.71
N TYR A 132 -3.37 2.03 0.63
CA TYR A 132 -2.40 3.07 0.28
C TYR A 132 -2.05 3.07 -1.21
N THR A 133 -1.83 4.25 -1.77
CA THR A 133 -1.22 4.41 -3.10
C THR A 133 -0.47 5.72 -3.26
N THR A 134 0.52 5.73 -4.16
CA THR A 134 1.15 6.97 -4.65
C THR A 134 0.51 7.51 -5.94
N SER A 135 -0.51 6.82 -6.46
CA SER A 135 -1.19 7.21 -7.70
C SER A 135 -2.06 8.46 -7.52
N ARG A 136 -1.62 9.58 -8.10
CA ARG A 136 -2.38 10.85 -8.06
C ARG A 136 -3.81 10.74 -8.60
N SER A 137 -4.03 9.93 -9.65
CA SER A 137 -5.36 9.74 -10.22
C SER A 137 -6.32 9.02 -9.27
N LEU A 138 -5.82 8.07 -8.46
CA LEU A 138 -6.64 7.35 -7.48
C LEU A 138 -6.80 8.12 -6.17
N LEU A 139 -5.82 8.95 -5.81
CA LEU A 139 -5.92 9.86 -4.67
C LEU A 139 -6.89 11.03 -4.93
N GLN A 140 -7.28 11.24 -6.20
CA GLN A 140 -8.30 12.22 -6.61
C GLN A 140 -8.00 13.62 -6.06
N PHE A 141 -6.73 14.04 -6.12
CA PHE A 141 -6.30 15.34 -5.59
C PHE A 141 -7.02 16.53 -6.22
N GLU A 142 -7.47 16.38 -7.47
CA GLU A 142 -8.26 17.38 -8.19
C GLU A 142 -9.70 17.53 -7.64
N ARG A 143 -10.18 16.56 -6.82
CA ARG A 143 -11.47 16.63 -6.15
C ARG A 143 -11.33 17.24 -4.75
N PRO A 144 -12.27 18.12 -4.32
CA PRO A 144 -12.37 18.55 -2.93
C PRO A 144 -12.40 17.35 -1.98
N LYS A 145 -11.78 17.46 -0.78
CA LYS A 145 -11.63 16.33 0.16
C LYS A 145 -12.94 15.58 0.41
N PHE A 146 -14.05 16.29 0.58
CA PHE A 146 -15.38 15.70 0.83
C PHE A 146 -16.00 14.96 -0.37
N LEU A 147 -15.48 15.15 -1.59
CA LEU A 147 -15.87 14.41 -2.81
C LEU A 147 -14.92 13.28 -3.15
N ARG A 148 -13.84 13.08 -2.38
CA ARG A 148 -12.94 11.95 -2.59
C ARG A 148 -13.65 10.66 -2.16
N SER A 149 -13.49 9.62 -2.96
CA SER A 149 -14.01 8.28 -2.65
C SER A 149 -13.49 7.81 -1.29
N ARG A 150 -14.34 7.40 -0.36
CA ARG A 150 -13.91 7.00 1.00
C ARG A 150 -13.09 5.72 1.04
N MET A 151 -13.49 4.74 0.25
CA MET A 151 -12.87 3.43 0.07
C MET A 151 -12.78 3.13 -1.42
N ASN A 152 -11.68 2.53 -1.86
CA ASN A 152 -11.52 2.06 -3.23
C ASN A 152 -11.21 0.58 -3.18
N TYR A 153 -11.94 -0.21 -3.96
CA TYR A 153 -11.72 -1.65 -4.05
C TYR A 153 -11.15 -2.01 -5.41
N GLN A 154 -10.39 -3.09 -5.43
CA GLN A 154 -10.00 -3.78 -6.64
C GLN A 154 -10.30 -5.26 -6.47
N ALA A 155 -11.12 -5.81 -7.35
CA ALA A 155 -11.32 -7.23 -7.48
C ALA A 155 -10.47 -7.78 -8.63
N ILE A 156 -9.86 -8.95 -8.43
CA ILE A 156 -9.13 -9.70 -9.46
C ILE A 156 -9.63 -11.14 -9.46
N ASN A 157 -9.82 -11.69 -10.66
CA ASN A 157 -10.06 -13.10 -10.89
C ASN A 157 -9.07 -13.63 -11.92
N VAL A 158 -8.20 -14.53 -11.48
CA VAL A 158 -7.09 -15.10 -12.25
C VAL A 158 -7.60 -16.13 -13.25
N ASP A 159 -8.65 -16.86 -12.89
CA ASP A 159 -9.32 -17.86 -13.72
C ASP A 159 -10.02 -17.24 -14.94
N THR A 160 -10.69 -16.11 -14.75
CA THR A 160 -11.38 -15.39 -15.84
C THR A 160 -10.52 -14.29 -16.47
N LEU A 161 -9.34 -14.01 -15.91
CA LEU A 161 -8.47 -12.89 -16.29
C LEU A 161 -9.21 -11.55 -16.30
N ARG A 162 -10.03 -11.31 -15.26
CA ARG A 162 -10.81 -10.09 -15.10
C ARG A 162 -10.38 -9.30 -13.88
N ALA A 163 -10.44 -7.99 -14.01
CA ALA A 163 -10.30 -7.07 -12.89
C ALA A 163 -11.45 -6.06 -12.87
N GLN A 164 -11.74 -5.56 -11.68
CA GLN A 164 -12.70 -4.50 -11.48
C GLN A 164 -12.22 -3.54 -10.39
N ASN A 165 -12.14 -2.25 -10.70
CA ASN A 165 -11.95 -1.22 -9.69
C ASN A 165 -13.30 -0.58 -9.34
N ILE A 166 -13.53 -0.34 -8.06
CA ILE A 166 -14.79 0.17 -7.51
C ILE A 166 -14.47 1.34 -6.58
N GLU A 167 -14.96 2.53 -6.91
CA GLU A 167 -15.02 3.65 -5.97
C GLU A 167 -16.25 3.49 -5.08
N SER A 168 -16.18 3.97 -3.84
CA SER A 168 -17.33 4.02 -2.94
C SER A 168 -17.98 5.42 -2.99
N TRP A 169 -18.74 5.76 -1.95
CA TRP A 169 -19.37 7.07 -1.81
C TRP A 169 -18.36 8.21 -2.02
N PRO A 170 -18.73 9.29 -2.76
CA PRO A 170 -20.09 9.59 -3.23
C PRO A 170 -20.46 9.09 -4.62
N PHE A 171 -19.50 8.65 -5.43
CA PHE A 171 -19.74 8.46 -6.87
C PHE A 171 -19.96 7.01 -7.29
N PHE A 172 -19.51 6.03 -6.50
CA PHE A 172 -19.72 4.61 -6.81
C PHE A 172 -19.27 4.21 -8.23
N ASN A 173 -18.26 4.91 -8.76
CA ASN A 173 -17.74 4.66 -10.10
C ASN A 173 -17.13 3.26 -10.16
N GLN A 174 -17.30 2.58 -11.29
CA GLN A 174 -16.72 1.26 -11.49
C GLN A 174 -15.99 1.23 -12.82
N VAL A 175 -14.90 0.49 -12.89
CA VAL A 175 -14.26 0.16 -14.16
C VAL A 175 -13.88 -1.30 -14.18
N THR A 176 -14.22 -2.00 -15.25
CA THR A 176 -13.78 -3.37 -15.50
C THR A 176 -12.62 -3.39 -16.48
N ALA A 177 -11.83 -4.45 -16.44
CA ALA A 177 -10.68 -4.63 -17.31
C ALA A 177 -10.41 -6.11 -17.59
N ASP A 178 -9.93 -6.37 -18.81
CA ASP A 178 -9.28 -7.62 -19.17
C ASP A 178 -7.82 -7.59 -18.73
N LEU A 179 -7.36 -8.74 -18.25
CA LEU A 179 -5.97 -8.98 -17.89
C LEU A 179 -5.30 -9.86 -18.93
N THR A 180 -4.07 -9.55 -19.28
CA THR A 180 -3.22 -10.41 -20.11
C THR A 180 -1.92 -10.66 -19.37
N PRO A 181 -1.68 -11.90 -18.89
CA PRO A 181 -0.43 -12.24 -18.21
C PRO A 181 0.78 -11.97 -19.12
N LEU A 182 1.76 -11.24 -18.59
CA LEU A 182 3.05 -10.96 -19.23
C LEU A 182 4.17 -11.80 -18.60
N SER A 183 4.01 -12.20 -17.33
CA SER A 183 4.92 -13.10 -16.60
C SER A 183 4.13 -13.83 -15.49
N SER A 184 4.81 -14.50 -14.56
CA SER A 184 4.17 -15.13 -13.38
C SER A 184 3.65 -14.12 -12.34
N ARG A 185 4.03 -12.85 -12.47
CA ARG A 185 3.68 -11.78 -11.52
C ARG A 185 3.22 -10.48 -12.16
N LYS A 186 3.26 -10.36 -13.49
CA LYS A 186 2.94 -9.13 -14.21
C LYS A 186 1.79 -9.36 -15.20
N VAL A 187 0.87 -8.40 -15.26
CA VAL A 187 -0.26 -8.38 -16.20
C VAL A 187 -0.30 -7.06 -16.97
N ALA A 188 -0.67 -7.12 -18.24
CA ALA A 188 -1.22 -5.97 -18.95
C ALA A 188 -2.70 -5.83 -18.59
N VAL A 189 -3.14 -4.60 -18.39
CA VAL A 189 -4.49 -4.21 -18.02
C VAL A 189 -5.10 -3.45 -19.20
N LYS A 190 -6.27 -3.90 -19.66
CA LYS A 190 -7.04 -3.24 -20.71
C LYS A 190 -8.44 -2.94 -20.19
N PHE A 191 -8.73 -1.67 -19.96
CA PHE A 191 -10.06 -1.24 -19.49
C PHE A 191 -11.09 -1.41 -20.61
N ASP A 192 -12.31 -1.84 -20.27
CA ASP A 192 -13.38 -2.10 -21.24
C ASP A 192 -14.64 -1.24 -21.01
N THR A 193 -15.11 -1.13 -19.77
CA THR A 193 -16.36 -0.49 -19.39
C THR A 193 -16.18 0.32 -18.12
N PHE A 194 -16.57 1.59 -18.17
CA PHE A 194 -16.71 2.46 -17.02
C PHE A 194 -18.19 2.61 -16.68
N LYS A 195 -18.57 2.50 -15.41
CA LYS A 195 -19.89 2.89 -14.92
C LYS A 195 -19.74 4.17 -14.10
N ILE A 196 -20.27 5.27 -14.60
CA ILE A 196 -20.28 6.54 -13.87
C ILE A 196 -21.52 6.60 -12.98
N GLY A 197 -21.35 6.97 -11.71
CA GLY A 197 -22.48 7.06 -10.77
C GLY A 197 -23.12 5.70 -10.44
N GLY A 198 -22.47 4.59 -10.79
CA GLY A 198 -23.03 3.23 -10.69
C GLY A 198 -24.10 2.88 -11.73
N LEU A 199 -24.46 3.81 -12.64
CA LEU A 199 -25.65 3.66 -13.50
C LEU A 199 -25.35 3.69 -14.99
N ILE A 200 -24.43 4.55 -15.45
CA ILE A 200 -24.24 4.82 -16.89
C ILE A 200 -23.00 4.07 -17.40
N PRO A 201 -23.16 2.97 -18.17
CA PRO A 201 -22.04 2.28 -18.79
C PRO A 201 -21.49 3.07 -19.99
N ILE A 202 -20.17 3.28 -20.00
CA ILE A 202 -19.42 3.97 -21.05
C ILE A 202 -18.27 3.06 -21.45
N LYS A 203 -18.13 2.82 -22.76
CA LYS A 203 -17.02 2.03 -23.28
C LYS A 203 -15.71 2.78 -23.06
N ALA A 204 -14.74 2.08 -22.49
CA ALA A 204 -13.38 2.58 -22.34
C ALA A 204 -12.77 2.89 -23.71
N PRO A 205 -12.03 4.01 -23.86
CA PRO A 205 -11.30 4.26 -25.08
C PRO A 205 -10.19 3.20 -25.21
N GLY A 206 -9.97 2.66 -26.42
CA GLY A 206 -9.03 1.54 -26.64
C GLY A 206 -7.56 1.80 -26.24
N ARG A 207 -7.22 3.07 -26.00
CA ARG A 207 -5.94 3.53 -25.45
C ARG A 207 -5.80 3.40 -23.93
N ALA A 208 -6.88 3.11 -23.21
CA ALA A 208 -6.86 2.94 -21.75
C ALA A 208 -6.21 1.60 -21.40
N ARG A 209 -4.89 1.63 -21.28
CA ARG A 209 -4.05 0.47 -20.96
C ARG A 209 -3.07 0.83 -19.85
N GLY A 210 -2.58 -0.19 -19.17
CA GLY A 210 -1.45 -0.08 -18.25
C GLY A 210 -0.88 -1.45 -17.94
N GLU A 211 0.11 -1.50 -17.07
CA GLU A 211 0.66 -2.74 -16.54
C GLU A 211 0.68 -2.72 -15.02
N LEU A 212 0.50 -3.89 -14.43
CA LEU A 212 0.52 -4.09 -12.98
C LEU A 212 1.38 -5.31 -12.66
N GLU A 213 2.33 -5.15 -11.75
CA GLU A 213 3.17 -6.22 -11.23
C GLU A 213 2.83 -6.47 -9.76
N ILE A 214 2.46 -7.69 -9.40
CA ILE A 214 2.22 -8.12 -8.02
C ILE A 214 3.55 -8.54 -7.40
N THR A 215 4.04 -7.78 -6.43
CA THR A 215 5.39 -7.94 -5.89
C THR A 215 5.42 -8.60 -4.51
N PHE A 216 4.31 -8.53 -3.77
CA PHE A 216 4.04 -9.27 -2.54
C PHE A 216 2.59 -9.75 -2.53
N LEU A 217 2.36 -11.00 -2.09
CA LEU A 217 1.02 -11.55 -1.90
C LEU A 217 1.01 -12.58 -0.77
N ASP A 218 0.16 -12.36 0.22
CA ASP A 218 -0.27 -13.37 1.20
C ASP A 218 -1.81 -13.34 1.35
N GLU A 219 -2.34 -14.01 2.37
CA GLU A 219 -3.79 -14.10 2.64
C GLU A 219 -4.45 -12.74 2.97
N GLU A 220 -3.68 -11.78 3.49
CA GLU A 220 -4.19 -10.54 4.06
C GLU A 220 -3.80 -9.31 3.25
N LEU A 221 -2.59 -9.31 2.67
CA LEU A 221 -1.95 -8.14 2.10
C LEU A 221 -1.41 -8.44 0.70
N ARG A 222 -1.60 -7.47 -0.19
CA ARG A 222 -1.03 -7.47 -1.53
C ARG A 222 -0.33 -6.16 -1.80
N VAL A 223 0.91 -6.25 -2.28
CA VAL A 223 1.67 -5.10 -2.78
C VAL A 223 1.82 -5.24 -4.29
N SER A 224 1.64 -4.14 -5.01
CA SER A 224 1.78 -4.11 -6.45
C SER A 224 2.42 -2.81 -6.92
N ARG A 225 3.10 -2.88 -8.06
CA ARG A 225 3.76 -1.74 -8.73
C ARG A 225 3.20 -1.56 -10.14
N GLY A 226 2.80 -0.33 -10.47
CA GLY A 226 2.30 0.02 -11.80
C GLY A 226 3.41 0.45 -12.77
N ASP A 227 3.11 0.43 -14.06
CA ASP A 227 3.97 0.93 -15.15
C ASP A 227 4.48 2.38 -14.95
N LYS A 228 3.69 3.23 -14.31
CA LYS A 228 4.04 4.63 -13.99
C LYS A 228 4.81 4.78 -12.66
N GLY A 229 5.35 3.69 -12.11
CA GLY A 229 6.09 3.71 -10.83
C GLY A 229 5.21 3.88 -9.59
N ASN A 230 3.89 3.76 -9.73
CA ASN A 230 2.97 3.86 -8.60
C ASN A 230 3.05 2.62 -7.71
N LEU A 231 3.01 2.83 -6.39
CA LEU A 231 2.86 1.79 -5.38
C LEU A 231 1.37 1.62 -5.04
N PHE A 232 0.93 0.38 -4.89
CA PHE A 232 -0.40 0.02 -4.42
C PHE A 232 -0.27 -1.00 -3.30
N ILE A 233 -0.89 -0.72 -2.16
CA ILE A 233 -0.95 -1.62 -1.02
C ILE A 233 -2.42 -1.87 -0.74
N LEU A 234 -2.81 -3.14 -0.74
CA LEU A 234 -4.20 -3.54 -0.60
C LEU A 234 -4.37 -4.62 0.46
N LYS A 235 -5.51 -4.59 1.13
CA LYS A 235 -5.92 -5.58 2.13
C LYS A 235 -7.04 -6.46 1.59
N MET A 236 -6.97 -7.77 1.82
CA MET A 236 -8.02 -8.71 1.43
C MET A 236 -9.31 -8.39 2.19
N VAL A 237 -10.44 -8.33 1.47
CA VAL A 237 -11.77 -8.08 2.06
C VAL A 237 -12.68 -9.27 1.86
N ASP A 238 -12.68 -9.86 0.66
CA ASP A 238 -13.58 -10.95 0.31
C ASP A 238 -12.91 -11.86 -0.74
N PRO A 239 -12.31 -13.00 -0.34
CA PRO A 239 -11.67 -13.93 -1.27
C PRO A 239 -12.68 -14.67 -2.16
N SER A 240 -13.96 -14.66 -1.79
CA SER A 240 -15.04 -15.34 -2.54
C SER A 240 -15.62 -14.46 -3.66
N TYR A 241 -15.34 -13.16 -3.65
CA TYR A 241 -15.85 -12.23 -4.65
C TYR A 241 -15.44 -12.62 -6.08
N ARG A 242 -16.35 -12.47 -7.04
CA ARG A 242 -16.13 -12.69 -8.47
C ARG A 242 -16.54 -11.47 -9.28
N VAL A 243 -15.65 -11.04 -10.16
CA VAL A 243 -15.85 -9.96 -11.12
C VAL A 243 -16.88 -10.43 -12.17
N PRO A 244 -17.96 -9.67 -12.42
CA PRO A 244 -18.89 -9.97 -13.48
C PRO A 244 -18.21 -10.02 -14.85
N VAL A 245 -18.53 -11.06 -15.62
CA VAL A 245 -18.06 -11.28 -16.99
C VAL A 245 -19.02 -10.65 -17.99
#